data_AF-A0A948CEA8-F1
#
_entry.id   AF-A0A948CEA8-F1
#
_cell.length_a   1.000
_cell.length_b   1.000
_cell.length_c   1.000
_cell.angle_alpha   90.00
_cell.angle_beta   90.00
_cell.angle_gamma   90.00
#
_symmetry.space_group_name_H-M   'P 1'
#
loop_
_entity.id
_entity.type
_entity.pdbx_description
1 polymer ?
#
loop_
_entity_poly.entity_id
_entity_poly.type
_entity_poly.pdbx_seq_one_letter_code
_entity_poly.pdbx_strand_id
1 'polypeptide(L)'
;MPFGEYLPWRPVIEGWWEQFRSIRRDVLPGSDQGPMEIGGVIVANAICFDIAYDAVVVRQVQDGAQVVVVQASNATFFGTSRLEQQLRITRIRAVVSGRTVVVAALNGLTAVIGRDG
;
A
#
# COMPACT_ATOMS: atom_id res chain seq x y z
N MET A 1 6.29 4.23 4.98
CA MET A 1 5.58 4.51 6.26
C MET A 1 6.53 5.01 7.34
N PRO A 2 6.33 6.23 7.89
CA PRO A 2 7.14 6.75 8.99
C PRO A 2 7.14 5.82 10.21
N PHE A 3 8.30 5.70 10.87
CA PHE A 3 8.56 4.86 12.05
C PHE A 3 8.39 3.34 11.88
N GLY A 4 7.67 2.88 10.87
CA GLY A 4 7.56 1.46 10.52
C GLY A 4 8.62 1.02 9.50
N GLU A 5 8.84 1.84 8.47
CA GLU A 5 9.75 1.52 7.36
C GLU A 5 11.00 2.41 7.34
N TYR A 6 10.91 3.63 7.88
CA TYR A 6 12.05 4.53 8.00
C TYR A 6 11.89 5.49 9.19
N LEU A 7 13.00 6.08 9.65
CA LEU A 7 12.99 7.11 10.69
C LEU A 7 12.90 8.53 10.08
N PRO A 8 11.76 9.25 10.20
CA PRO A 8 11.66 10.62 9.72
C PRO A 8 12.60 11.55 10.51
N TRP A 9 13.19 12.56 9.86
CA TRP A 9 14.12 13.52 10.48
C TRP A 9 15.22 12.89 11.35
N ARG A 10 15.77 11.76 10.90
CA ARG A 10 16.75 10.94 11.64
C ARG A 10 17.78 11.74 12.44
N PRO A 11 18.48 12.77 11.89
CA PRO A 11 19.49 13.52 12.66
C PRO A 11 18.91 14.22 13.90
N VAL A 12 17.67 14.70 13.82
CA VAL A 12 16.99 15.37 14.93
C VAL A 12 16.57 14.35 15.99
N ILE A 13 15.94 13.24 15.56
CA ILE A 13 15.41 12.24 16.49
C ILE A 13 16.53 11.48 17.21
N GLU A 14 17.61 11.13 16.51
CA GLU A 14 18.79 10.51 17.11
C GLU A 14 19.54 11.44 18.07
N GLY A 15 19.43 12.76 17.87
CA GLY A 15 19.96 13.77 18.79
C GLY A 15 19.10 13.96 20.05
N TRP A 16 17.79 13.73 19.95
CA TRP A 16 16.87 13.82 21.07
C TRP A 16 16.94 12.60 22.00
N TRP A 17 17.04 11.39 21.44
CA TRP A 17 17.18 10.17 22.23
C TRP A 17 18.07 9.13 21.55
N GLU A 18 19.18 8.79 22.19
CA GLU A 18 20.22 7.92 21.60
C GLU A 18 19.74 6.51 21.26
N GLN A 19 18.67 6.03 21.90
CA GLN A 19 18.10 4.70 21.64
C GLN A 19 17.70 4.53 20.17
N PHE A 20 17.31 5.60 19.47
CA PHE A 20 16.94 5.55 18.05
C PHE A 20 18.10 5.19 17.13
N ARG A 21 19.35 5.38 17.56
CA ARG A 21 20.54 4.93 16.81
C ARG A 21 20.62 3.40 16.65
N SER A 22 19.84 2.64 17.43
CA SER A 22 19.71 1.20 17.26
C SER A 22 18.94 0.80 15.99
N ILE A 23 18.14 1.72 15.42
CA ILE A 23 17.42 1.52 14.16
C ILE A 23 18.38 1.83 13.00
N ARG A 24 19.09 0.79 12.53
CA ARG A 24 20.19 0.95 11.57
C ARG A 24 19.80 1.01 10.10
N ARG A 25 18.54 0.74 9.75
CA ARG A 25 18.10 0.60 8.35
C ARG A 25 16.79 1.31 8.12
N ASP A 26 16.71 1.94 6.96
CA ASP A 26 15.52 2.54 6.39
C ASP A 26 15.20 1.82 5.07
N VAL A 27 13.91 1.61 4.80
CA VAL A 27 13.43 1.26 3.47
C VAL A 27 13.45 2.52 2.61
N LEU A 28 13.99 2.40 1.40
CA LEU A 28 14.04 3.50 0.44
C LEU A 28 12.80 3.48 -0.47
N PRO A 29 12.28 4.65 -0.87
CA PRO A 29 11.20 4.71 -1.85
C PRO A 29 11.65 4.15 -3.20
N GLY A 30 10.73 3.52 -3.91
CA GLY A 30 10.96 3.05 -5.28
C GLY A 30 11.17 4.21 -6.26
N SER A 31 11.96 3.98 -7.31
CA SER A 31 12.26 4.96 -8.37
C SER A 31 11.24 4.96 -9.52
N ASP A 32 10.41 3.93 -9.62
CA ASP A 32 9.37 3.79 -10.63
C ASP A 32 8.02 3.54 -9.95
N GLN A 33 6.97 4.08 -10.54
CA GLN A 33 5.59 4.05 -10.06
C GLN A 33 4.62 3.58 -11.17
N GLY A 34 5.15 3.07 -12.29
CA GLY A 34 4.37 2.52 -13.39
C GLY A 34 3.80 1.12 -13.09
N PRO A 35 2.81 0.67 -13.88
CA PRO A 35 2.24 -0.66 -13.71
C PRO A 35 3.18 -1.76 -14.18
N MET A 36 2.95 -2.98 -13.70
CA MET A 36 3.74 -4.16 -14.05
C MET A 36 3.04 -4.99 -15.12
N GLU A 37 3.76 -5.54 -16.10
CA GLU A 37 3.22 -6.54 -17.02
C GLU A 37 3.42 -7.96 -16.45
N ILE A 38 2.33 -8.70 -16.26
CA ILE A 38 2.33 -10.06 -15.72
C ILE A 38 1.46 -10.94 -16.61
N GLY A 39 2.09 -11.87 -17.33
CA GLY A 39 1.36 -12.81 -18.20
C GLY A 39 0.50 -12.13 -19.27
N GLY A 40 0.94 -10.99 -19.80
CA GLY A 40 0.20 -10.18 -20.78
C GLY A 40 -0.89 -9.29 -20.19
N VAL A 41 -1.01 -9.21 -18.86
CA VAL A 41 -1.92 -8.29 -18.16
C VAL A 41 -1.12 -7.15 -17.54
N ILE A 42 -1.56 -5.92 -17.75
CA ILE A 42 -0.97 -4.74 -17.10
C ILE A 42 -1.62 -4.57 -15.72
N VAL A 43 -0.83 -4.63 -14.65
CA VAL A 43 -1.27 -4.68 -13.26
C VAL A 43 -0.82 -3.43 -12.51
N ALA A 44 -1.77 -2.69 -11.94
CA ALA A 44 -1.46 -1.64 -10.98
C ALA A 44 -1.14 -2.28 -9.63
N ASN A 45 0.04 -2.04 -9.08
CA ASN A 45 0.47 -2.57 -7.80
C ASN A 45 0.39 -1.50 -6.71
N ALA A 46 -0.16 -1.86 -5.56
CA ALA A 46 -0.14 -1.03 -4.35
C ALA A 46 0.31 -1.87 -3.15
N ILE A 47 1.28 -1.38 -2.39
CA ILE A 47 1.80 -2.10 -1.24
C ILE A 47 1.17 -1.55 0.04
N CYS A 48 0.45 -2.41 0.74
CA CYS A 48 -0.14 -2.17 2.06
C CYS A 48 -0.93 -0.85 2.15
N PHE A 49 -0.32 0.21 2.67
CA PHE A 49 -0.95 1.50 2.91
C PHE A 49 -1.09 2.35 1.63
N ASP A 50 -0.37 2.02 0.57
CA ASP A 50 -0.39 2.74 -0.71
C ASP A 50 -1.79 2.87 -1.31
N ILE A 51 -2.66 1.88 -1.07
CA ILE A 51 -4.04 1.87 -1.55
C ILE A 51 -4.84 3.09 -1.05
N ALA A 52 -4.44 3.70 0.07
CA ALA A 52 -5.11 4.90 0.55
C ALA A 52 -4.86 6.14 -0.33
N TYR A 53 -3.77 6.15 -1.09
CA TYR A 53 -3.30 7.33 -1.83
C TYR A 53 -3.65 7.25 -3.32
N ASP A 54 -4.36 8.28 -3.82
CA ASP A 54 -4.82 8.35 -5.21
C ASP A 54 -3.67 8.24 -6.22
N ALA A 55 -2.56 8.92 -5.93
CA ALA A 55 -1.42 9.03 -6.83
C ALA A 55 -0.79 7.68 -7.21
N VAL A 56 -0.92 6.65 -6.35
CA VAL A 56 -0.34 5.34 -6.61
C VAL A 56 -1.19 4.58 -7.64
N VAL A 57 -2.49 4.46 -7.40
CA VAL A 57 -3.38 3.63 -8.24
C VAL A 57 -3.81 4.37 -9.51
N VAL A 58 -4.21 5.64 -9.40
CA VAL A 58 -4.79 6.38 -10.53
C VAL A 58 -3.78 6.53 -11.67
N ARG A 59 -2.51 6.85 -11.34
CA ARG A 59 -1.45 6.98 -12.33
C ARG A 59 -1.24 5.67 -13.09
N GLN A 60 -1.09 4.56 -12.39
CA GLN A 60 -0.91 3.24 -13.02
C GLN A 60 -2.10 2.84 -13.91
N VAL A 61 -3.32 3.21 -13.53
CA VAL A 61 -4.53 2.97 -14.34
C VAL A 61 -4.56 3.86 -15.59
N GLN A 62 -4.11 5.11 -15.49
CA GLN A 62 -3.93 5.98 -16.66
C GLN A 62 -2.85 5.44 -17.61
N ASP A 63 -1.83 4.80 -17.06
CA ASP A 63 -0.74 4.14 -17.81
C ASP A 63 -1.16 2.75 -18.35
N GLY A 64 -2.46 2.41 -18.30
CA GLY A 64 -3.02 1.24 -18.97
C GLY A 64 -3.33 0.04 -18.08
N ALA A 65 -3.14 0.14 -16.75
CA ALA A 65 -3.42 -0.99 -15.86
C ALA A 65 -4.88 -1.46 -15.95
N GLN A 66 -5.03 -2.78 -16.04
CA GLN A 66 -6.29 -3.48 -16.27
C GLN A 66 -6.94 -3.95 -14.97
N VAL A 67 -6.12 -4.24 -13.96
CA VAL A 67 -6.51 -4.71 -12.63
C VAL A 67 -5.60 -4.05 -11.58
N VAL A 68 -6.10 -3.86 -10.37
CA VAL A 68 -5.31 -3.38 -9.23
C VAL A 68 -5.05 -4.54 -8.29
N VAL A 69 -3.81 -4.71 -7.85
CA VAL A 69 -3.41 -5.69 -6.85
C VAL A 69 -2.85 -4.96 -5.64
N VAL A 70 -3.37 -5.30 -4.47
CA VAL A 70 -2.91 -4.78 -3.18
C VAL A 70 -2.23 -5.91 -2.41
N GLN A 71 -0.94 -5.76 -2.14
CA GLN A 71 -0.19 -6.72 -1.34
C GLN A 71 -0.10 -6.21 0.09
N ALA A 72 -0.60 -6.95 1.08
CA ALA A 72 -0.69 -6.44 2.45
C ALA A 72 -0.18 -7.44 3.51
N SER A 73 0.37 -6.89 4.59
CA SER A 73 0.55 -7.57 5.86
C SER A 73 -0.05 -6.68 6.95
N ASN A 74 -1.15 -7.13 7.53
CA ASN A 74 -1.94 -6.38 8.50
C ASN A 74 -1.80 -6.94 9.93
N ALA A 75 -0.67 -7.60 10.21
CA ALA A 75 -0.39 -8.28 11.48
C ALA A 75 -0.60 -7.38 12.71
N THR A 76 -0.24 -6.10 12.60
CA THR A 76 -0.32 -5.13 13.70
C THR A 76 -1.74 -4.59 13.94
N PHE A 77 -2.71 -4.95 13.09
CA PHE A 77 -4.09 -4.47 13.16
C PHE A 77 -5.09 -5.51 13.67
N PHE A 78 -4.65 -6.73 13.98
CA PHE A 78 -5.52 -7.76 14.56
C PHE A 78 -6.22 -7.28 15.83
N GLY A 79 -7.48 -7.63 15.97
CA GLY A 79 -8.32 -7.20 17.11
C GLY A 79 -8.75 -5.73 17.06
N THR A 80 -8.52 -5.02 15.95
CA THR A 80 -8.93 -3.62 15.78
C THR A 80 -9.82 -3.42 14.56
N SER A 81 -10.55 -2.30 14.51
CA SER A 81 -11.39 -1.91 13.36
C SER A 81 -10.59 -1.48 12.12
N ARG A 82 -9.26 -1.37 12.21
CA ARG A 82 -8.41 -0.86 11.14
C ARG A 82 -8.41 -1.78 9.91
N LEU A 83 -8.56 -3.09 10.11
CA LEU A 83 -8.70 -4.06 9.00
C LEU A 83 -9.91 -3.72 8.12
N GLU A 84 -11.06 -3.47 8.75
CA GLU A 84 -12.28 -3.10 8.03
C GLU A 84 -12.17 -1.72 7.39
N GLN A 85 -11.53 -0.76 8.07
CA GLN A 85 -11.30 0.57 7.51
C GLN A 85 -10.47 0.52 6.23
N GLN A 86 -9.36 -0.24 6.23
CA GLN A 86 -8.53 -0.41 5.04
C GLN A 86 -9.29 -1.11 3.91
N LEU A 87 -10.13 -2.11 4.23
CA LEU A 87 -10.97 -2.75 3.23
C LEU A 87 -11.98 -1.76 2.62
N ARG A 88 -12.61 -0.90 3.43
CA ARG A 88 -13.52 0.14 2.94
C ARG A 88 -12.82 1.17 2.04
N ILE A 89 -11.61 1.59 2.41
CA ILE A 89 -10.76 2.42 1.54
C ILE A 89 -10.51 1.70 0.21
N THR A 90 -10.18 0.41 0.25
CA THR A 90 -9.94 -0.39 -0.95
C THR A 90 -11.19 -0.47 -1.84
N ARG A 91 -12.40 -0.61 -1.26
CA ARG A 91 -13.66 -0.55 -2.03
C ARG A 91 -13.85 0.77 -2.75
N ILE A 92 -13.61 1.89 -2.06
CA ILE A 92 -13.66 3.22 -2.68
C ILE A 92 -12.66 3.30 -3.84
N ARG A 93 -11.47 2.71 -3.71
CA ARG A 93 -10.48 2.69 -4.80
C ARG A 93 -10.92 1.88 -6.00
N ALA A 94 -11.62 0.76 -5.80
CA ALA A 94 -12.20 0.00 -6.89
C ALA A 94 -13.18 0.85 -7.70
N VAL A 95 -14.07 1.57 -7.00
CA VAL A 95 -15.04 2.50 -7.61
C VAL A 95 -14.34 3.65 -8.34
N VAL A 96 -13.41 4.34 -7.67
CA VAL A 96 -12.73 5.54 -8.23
C VAL A 96 -11.85 5.18 -9.43
N SER A 97 -11.13 4.07 -9.37
CA SER A 97 -10.30 3.61 -10.49
C SER A 97 -11.12 2.94 -11.61
N GLY A 98 -12.36 2.55 -11.31
CA GLY A 98 -13.20 1.77 -12.22
C GLY A 98 -12.62 0.39 -12.54
N ARG A 99 -11.71 -0.14 -11.70
CA ARG A 99 -11.02 -1.43 -11.86
C ARG A 99 -11.38 -2.39 -10.74
N THR A 100 -11.30 -3.69 -11.06
CA THR A 100 -11.31 -4.73 -10.02
C THR A 100 -10.06 -4.61 -9.18
N VAL A 101 -10.20 -4.74 -7.85
CA VAL A 101 -9.08 -4.70 -6.90
C VAL A 101 -8.96 -6.04 -6.20
N VAL A 102 -7.78 -6.65 -6.25
CA VAL A 102 -7.46 -7.90 -5.57
C VAL A 102 -6.55 -7.60 -4.38
N VAL A 103 -7.05 -7.85 -3.16
CA VAL A 103 -6.26 -7.74 -1.93
C VAL A 103 -5.67 -9.10 -1.60
N ALA A 104 -4.37 -9.27 -1.80
CA ALA A 104 -3.60 -10.43 -1.39
C ALA A 104 -2.91 -10.11 -0.05
N ALA A 105 -3.56 -10.46 1.06
CA ALA A 105 -3.01 -10.21 2.38
C ALA A 105 -2.40 -11.49 2.97
N LEU A 106 -1.17 -11.40 3.48
CA LEU A 106 -0.53 -12.49 4.23
C LEU A 106 -1.33 -12.87 5.49
N ASN A 107 -2.01 -11.89 6.07
CA ASN A 107 -2.88 -12.03 7.24
C ASN A 107 -3.93 -10.91 7.27
N GLY A 108 -5.01 -11.12 8.03
CA GLY A 108 -6.16 -10.23 8.02
C GLY A 108 -7.12 -10.53 6.86
N LEU A 109 -7.60 -9.49 6.18
CA LEU A 109 -8.63 -9.63 5.14
C LEU A 109 -8.00 -9.75 3.74
N THR A 110 -8.25 -10.88 3.08
CA THR A 110 -8.03 -11.08 1.64
C THR A 110 -9.38 -10.96 0.93
N ALA A 111 -9.41 -10.29 -0.23
CA ALA A 111 -10.65 -10.01 -0.93
C ALA A 111 -10.44 -9.79 -2.43
N VAL A 112 -11.49 -10.03 -3.22
CA VAL A 112 -11.64 -9.53 -4.58
C VAL A 112 -12.81 -8.56 -4.58
N ILE A 113 -12.58 -7.35 -5.07
CA ILE A 113 -13.53 -6.25 -5.03
C ILE A 113 -13.84 -5.84 -6.46
N GLY A 114 -15.14 -5.90 -6.82
CA GLY A 114 -15.63 -5.49 -8.12
C GLY A 114 -15.40 -3.99 -8.36
N ARG A 115 -15.44 -3.59 -9.63
CA ARG A 115 -15.24 -2.18 -10.03
C ARG A 115 -16.33 -1.21 -9.51
N ASP A 116 -17.40 -1.76 -8.95
CA ASP A 116 -18.54 -1.09 -8.34
C ASP A 116 -18.52 -1.09 -6.79
N GLY A 117 -17.52 -1.74 -6.18
CA GLY A 117 -17.21 -1.65 -4.75
C GLY A 117 -17.60 -2.85 -3.89
#